data_AF-A0A3N5PGT2-F1
#
_entry.id   AF-A0A3N5PGT2-F1
#
_cell.length_a   1.000
_cell.length_b   1.000
_cell.length_c   1.000
_cell.angle_alpha   90.00
_cell.angle_beta   90.00
_cell.angle_gamma   90.00
#
_symmetry.space_group_name_H-M   'P 1'
#
loop_
_entity.id
_entity.type
_entity.pdbx_description
1 polymer ?
#
loop_
_entity_poly.entity_id
_entity_poly.type
_entity_poly.pdbx_seq_one_letter_code
_entity_poly.pdbx_strand_id
1 'polypeptide(L)'
;MPAKPLRLAAVSAAVLTASAASAHHGFGNFDRSREVSLEGTITSIDFVNPHAYVYFEGTNPDGTKVAKRCEMRAATVLRRSGWSAEMFKPGEPIKIEGAPDRFDVNSCYVHTVVFADGTTADRYAQLSKPAATAAPTAPRTARTQAASRTSRATGRPSKSS
;
A
#
# COMPACT_ATOMS: atom_id res chain seq x y z
N MET A 1 -63.42 -19.86 27.76
CA MET A 1 -62.67 -18.60 27.69
C MET A 1 -61.78 -18.63 26.45
N PRO A 2 -62.01 -17.83 25.39
CA PRO A 2 -61.16 -17.84 24.21
C PRO A 2 -59.86 -17.06 24.44
N ALA A 3 -58.76 -17.57 23.92
CA ALA A 3 -57.42 -17.01 24.07
C ALA A 3 -56.99 -16.10 22.89
N LYS A 4 -56.14 -15.12 23.24
CA LYS A 4 -55.14 -14.36 22.45
C LYS A 4 -55.60 -13.25 21.49
N PRO A 5 -54.89 -12.10 21.57
CA PRO A 5 -54.17 -11.63 20.39
C PRO A 5 -52.68 -11.38 20.68
N LEU A 6 -51.85 -12.42 20.54
CA LEU A 6 -50.40 -12.27 20.38
C LEU A 6 -50.09 -12.18 18.88
N ARG A 7 -50.45 -11.06 18.24
CA ARG A 7 -50.10 -10.83 16.81
C ARG A 7 -49.59 -9.43 16.48
N LEU A 8 -49.44 -8.54 17.47
CA LEU A 8 -48.87 -7.20 17.22
C LEU A 8 -47.37 -7.09 17.53
N ALA A 9 -46.80 -7.93 18.38
CA ALA A 9 -45.38 -7.81 18.78
C ALA A 9 -44.38 -8.32 17.73
N ALA A 10 -44.81 -9.17 16.79
CA ALA A 10 -43.91 -9.79 15.80
C ALA A 10 -43.59 -8.87 14.60
N VAL A 11 -44.43 -7.87 14.32
CA VAL A 11 -44.24 -6.98 13.15
C VAL A 11 -43.20 -5.88 13.45
N SER A 12 -43.14 -5.39 14.69
CA SER A 12 -42.21 -4.31 15.07
C SER A 12 -40.75 -4.75 15.16
N ALA A 13 -40.48 -6.04 15.44
CA ALA A 13 -39.11 -6.55 15.54
C ALA A 13 -38.45 -6.79 14.17
N ALA A 14 -39.23 -7.01 13.11
CA ALA A 14 -38.70 -7.28 11.76
C ALA A 14 -38.18 -6.01 11.05
N VAL A 15 -38.65 -4.82 11.43
CA VAL A 15 -38.26 -3.56 10.78
C VAL A 15 -36.86 -3.10 11.22
N LEU A 16 -36.41 -3.48 12.41
CA LEU A 16 -35.10 -3.06 12.96
C LEU A 16 -33.92 -3.87 12.40
N THR A 17 -34.14 -5.03 11.80
CA THR A 17 -33.06 -5.87 11.24
C THR A 17 -32.75 -5.58 9.77
N ALA A 18 -33.57 -4.79 9.07
CA ALA A 18 -33.35 -4.49 7.65
C ALA A 18 -32.28 -3.41 7.40
N SER A 19 -31.89 -2.64 8.42
CA SER A 19 -30.94 -1.52 8.27
C SER A 19 -29.47 -1.92 8.32
N ALA A 20 -29.14 -3.17 8.67
CA ALA A 20 -27.75 -3.64 8.76
C ALA A 20 -27.16 -4.15 7.43
N ALA A 21 -27.98 -4.22 6.37
CA ALA A 21 -27.63 -4.91 5.13
C ALA A 21 -27.51 -3.97 3.91
N SER A 22 -26.85 -2.81 4.02
CA SER A 22 -26.41 -2.02 2.84
C SER A 22 -25.46 -0.87 3.24
N ALA A 23 -24.26 -1.22 3.71
CA ALA A 23 -23.21 -0.21 3.98
C ALA A 23 -21.86 -0.54 3.34
N HIS A 24 -21.81 -1.50 2.40
CA HIS A 24 -20.59 -1.89 1.67
C HIS A 24 -20.59 -1.38 0.21
N HIS A 25 -21.04 -0.15 -0.04
CA HIS A 25 -21.13 0.43 -1.39
C HIS A 25 -19.92 1.30 -1.80
N GLY A 26 -18.74 1.12 -1.19
CA GLY A 26 -17.52 1.76 -1.69
C GLY A 26 -16.91 0.90 -2.78
N PHE A 27 -17.26 1.11 -4.05
CA PHE A 27 -16.55 0.68 -5.28
C PHE A 27 -17.40 0.79 -6.56
N GLY A 28 -18.73 0.96 -6.45
CA GLY A 28 -19.66 0.84 -7.58
C GLY A 28 -19.47 1.88 -8.70
N ASN A 29 -18.91 3.05 -8.38
CA ASN A 29 -18.75 4.13 -9.34
C ASN A 29 -17.54 3.95 -10.26
N PHE A 30 -16.58 3.08 -9.90
CA PHE A 30 -15.32 2.96 -10.61
C PHE A 30 -15.33 1.87 -11.67
N ASP A 31 -14.80 2.18 -12.85
CA ASP A 31 -14.76 1.29 -13.98
C ASP A 31 -13.55 0.36 -13.97
N ARG A 32 -13.69 -0.77 -13.26
CA ARG A 32 -12.63 -1.76 -13.02
C ARG A 32 -12.16 -2.52 -14.28
N SER A 33 -12.83 -2.35 -15.41
CA SER A 33 -12.36 -2.90 -16.69
C SER A 33 -11.36 -1.98 -17.39
N ARG A 34 -11.18 -0.75 -16.89
CA ARG A 34 -10.26 0.24 -17.42
C ARG A 34 -9.21 0.62 -16.39
N GLU A 35 -8.06 1.01 -16.89
CA GLU A 35 -6.96 1.52 -16.10
C GLU A 35 -6.61 2.94 -16.58
N VAL A 36 -6.33 3.82 -15.64
CA VAL A 36 -5.83 5.17 -15.87
C VAL A 36 -4.51 5.36 -15.15
N SER A 37 -3.62 6.13 -15.77
CA SER A 37 -2.38 6.62 -15.17
C SER A 37 -2.50 8.14 -15.05
N LEU A 38 -2.49 8.64 -13.81
CA LEU A 38 -2.65 10.05 -13.49
C LEU A 38 -1.37 10.56 -12.81
N GLU A 39 -0.89 11.70 -13.26
CA GLU A 39 0.28 12.37 -12.70
C GLU A 39 -0.09 13.79 -12.26
N GLY A 40 0.57 14.26 -11.20
CA GLY A 40 0.36 15.61 -10.71
C GLY A 40 1.12 15.90 -9.43
N THR A 41 0.72 16.97 -8.77
CA THR A 41 1.32 17.45 -7.51
C THR A 41 0.34 17.27 -6.37
N ILE A 42 0.77 16.62 -5.28
CA ILE A 42 -0.08 16.38 -4.11
C ILE A 42 -0.52 17.71 -3.51
N THR A 43 -1.81 17.84 -3.21
CA THR A 43 -2.36 19.02 -2.53
C THR A 43 -2.78 18.69 -1.10
N SER A 44 -3.40 17.53 -0.87
CA SER A 44 -3.78 17.06 0.47
C SER A 44 -4.13 15.57 0.49
N ILE A 45 -4.35 15.04 1.70
CA ILE A 45 -4.88 13.69 1.93
C ILE A 45 -5.91 13.71 3.05
N ASP A 46 -7.03 13.03 2.81
CA ASP A 46 -7.97 12.64 3.85
C ASP A 46 -7.69 11.19 4.23
N PHE A 47 -6.91 10.98 5.30
CA PHE A 47 -6.52 9.64 5.75
C PHE A 47 -7.50 9.08 6.79
N VAL A 48 -8.76 8.94 6.39
CA VAL A 48 -9.91 8.62 7.24
C VAL A 48 -10.58 7.29 6.87
N ASN A 49 -11.58 6.89 7.65
CA ASN A 49 -12.46 5.74 7.37
C ASN A 49 -13.86 6.26 6.95
N PRO A 50 -14.64 5.54 6.13
CA PRO A 50 -14.38 4.19 5.58
C PRO A 50 -13.48 4.18 4.33
N HIS A 51 -13.23 5.33 3.72
CA HIS A 51 -12.34 5.49 2.57
C HIS A 51 -11.42 6.68 2.79
N ALA A 52 -10.14 6.49 2.48
CA ALA A 52 -9.19 7.59 2.42
C ALA A 52 -9.19 8.20 1.00
N TYR A 53 -8.81 9.47 0.87
CA TYR A 53 -8.73 10.16 -0.41
C TYR A 53 -7.42 10.92 -0.54
N VAL A 54 -6.76 10.80 -1.70
CA VAL A 54 -5.63 11.65 -2.06
C VAL A 54 -6.12 12.71 -3.04
N TYR A 55 -5.71 13.95 -2.80
CA TYR A 55 -6.00 15.10 -3.66
C TYR A 55 -4.72 15.59 -4.30
N PHE A 56 -4.80 15.92 -5.58
CA PHE A 56 -3.64 16.39 -6.34
C PHE A 56 -4.09 17.29 -7.49
N GLU A 57 -3.16 18.13 -7.95
CA GLU A 57 -3.34 18.99 -9.10
C GLU A 57 -2.71 18.32 -10.32
N GLY A 58 -3.55 17.93 -11.28
CA GLY A 58 -3.11 17.43 -12.58
C GLY A 58 -2.99 18.56 -13.61
N THR A 59 -2.38 18.27 -14.75
CA THR A 59 -2.30 19.19 -15.89
C THR A 59 -3.06 18.60 -17.08
N ASN A 60 -3.95 19.40 -17.67
CA ASN A 60 -4.66 19.04 -18.90
C ASN A 60 -3.75 19.20 -20.13
N PRO A 61 -4.13 18.62 -21.29
CA PRO A 61 -3.35 18.78 -22.52
C PRO A 61 -3.15 20.23 -22.98
N ASP A 62 -4.06 21.13 -22.59
CA ASP A 62 -3.99 22.58 -22.88
C ASP A 62 -3.10 23.36 -21.88
N GLY A 63 -2.48 22.66 -20.92
CA GLY A 63 -1.65 23.26 -19.88
C GLY A 63 -2.43 23.82 -18.68
N THR A 64 -3.77 23.74 -18.69
CA THR A 64 -4.57 24.17 -17.55
C THR A 64 -4.44 23.19 -16.38
N LYS A 65 -4.49 23.74 -15.18
CA LYS A 65 -4.42 22.95 -13.95
C LYS A 65 -5.82 22.47 -13.56
N VAL A 66 -5.92 21.22 -13.11
CA VAL A 66 -7.20 20.61 -12.72
C VAL A 66 -7.05 19.89 -11.39
N ALA A 67 -7.97 20.18 -10.46
CA ALA A 67 -8.06 19.45 -9.21
C ALA A 67 -8.58 18.03 -9.46
N LYS A 68 -7.86 17.03 -8.95
CA LYS A 68 -8.20 15.63 -9.02
C LYS A 68 -8.24 15.01 -7.64
N ARG A 69 -9.02 13.94 -7.50
CA ARG A 69 -9.09 13.14 -6.27
C ARG A 69 -9.09 11.67 -6.61
N CYS A 70 -8.43 10.85 -5.81
CA CYS A 70 -8.56 9.41 -5.94
C CYS A 70 -8.86 8.75 -4.60
N GLU A 71 -9.85 7.85 -4.64
CA GLU A 71 -10.29 7.05 -3.50
C GLU A 71 -9.32 5.91 -3.24
N MET A 72 -9.09 5.63 -1.96
CA MET A 72 -8.29 4.53 -1.46
C MET A 72 -9.13 3.67 -0.50
N ARG A 73 -8.51 2.58 -0.03
CA ARG A 73 -9.09 1.74 1.02
C ARG A 73 -9.22 2.52 2.34
N ALA A 74 -9.97 1.97 3.28
CA ALA A 74 -10.04 2.46 4.65
C ALA A 74 -8.65 2.73 5.24
N ALA A 75 -8.45 3.89 5.87
CA ALA A 75 -7.18 4.26 6.51
C ALA A 75 -6.68 3.19 7.49
N THR A 76 -7.60 2.54 8.22
CA THR A 76 -7.27 1.44 9.14
C THR A 76 -6.60 0.26 8.43
N VAL A 77 -6.96 -0.03 7.18
CA VAL A 77 -6.31 -1.09 6.39
C VAL A 77 -4.98 -0.62 5.82
N LEU A 78 -4.95 0.60 5.26
CA LEU A 78 -3.74 1.19 4.69
C LEU A 78 -2.60 1.27 5.72
N ARG A 79 -2.91 1.67 6.96
CA ARG A 79 -1.95 1.69 8.08
C ARG A 79 -1.32 0.32 8.34
N ARG A 80 -2.11 -0.76 8.28
CA ARG A 80 -1.60 -2.14 8.44
C ARG A 80 -0.74 -2.60 7.27
N SER A 81 -0.88 -1.95 6.11
CA SER A 81 -0.02 -2.14 4.94
C SER A 81 1.21 -1.22 4.95
N GLY A 82 1.42 -0.47 6.04
CA GLY A 82 2.55 0.44 6.23
C GLY A 82 2.31 1.87 5.74
N TRP A 83 1.18 2.15 5.09
CA TRP A 83 0.88 3.48 4.56
C TRP A 83 0.64 4.48 5.70
N SER A 84 1.06 5.72 5.49
CA SER A 84 0.83 6.79 6.44
C SER A 84 0.52 8.10 5.72
N ALA A 85 -0.12 9.04 6.40
CA ALA A 85 -0.48 10.32 5.81
C ALA A 85 0.78 11.13 5.41
N GLU A 86 1.88 10.94 6.14
CA GLU A 86 3.16 11.64 5.94
C GLU A 86 3.86 11.26 4.63
N MET A 87 3.45 10.18 3.98
CA MET A 87 3.90 9.83 2.63
C MET A 87 3.37 10.80 1.58
N PHE A 88 2.22 11.43 1.84
CA PHE A 88 1.51 12.31 0.91
C PHE A 88 1.79 13.77 1.21
N LYS A 89 3.05 14.17 1.03
CA LYS A 89 3.48 15.54 1.32
C LYS A 89 2.96 16.50 0.24
N PRO A 90 2.23 17.57 0.61
CA PRO A 90 1.81 18.58 -0.36
C PRO A 90 3.02 19.19 -1.08
N GLY A 91 2.87 19.41 -2.39
CA GLY A 91 3.93 19.95 -3.25
C GLY A 91 4.82 18.90 -3.90
N GLU A 92 4.82 17.65 -3.44
CA GLU A 92 5.58 16.57 -4.07
C GLU A 92 4.84 16.00 -5.30
N PRO A 93 5.58 15.52 -6.32
CA PRO A 93 4.97 14.81 -7.44
C PRO A 93 4.46 13.43 -7.02
N ILE A 94 3.38 13.03 -7.65
CA ILE A 94 2.75 11.71 -7.46
C ILE A 94 2.31 11.16 -8.81
N LYS A 95 2.46 9.85 -8.98
CA LYS A 95 1.82 9.09 -10.05
C LYS A 95 0.86 8.06 -9.43
N ILE A 96 -0.34 7.97 -9.99
CA ILE A 96 -1.39 7.07 -9.54
C ILE A 96 -1.83 6.21 -10.73
N GLU A 97 -1.79 4.90 -10.53
CA GLU A 97 -2.44 3.93 -11.40
C GLU A 97 -3.72 3.46 -10.73
N GLY A 98 -4.82 3.36 -11.48
CA GLY A 98 -6.13 3.12 -10.88
C GLY A 98 -7.27 2.90 -11.87
N ALA A 99 -8.47 2.70 -11.33
CA ALA A 99 -9.70 2.62 -12.13
C ALA A 99 -10.37 4.00 -12.19
N PRO A 100 -10.78 4.50 -13.37
CA PRO A 100 -11.47 5.79 -13.47
C PRO A 100 -12.87 5.72 -12.86
N ASP A 101 -13.36 6.84 -12.34
CA ASP A 101 -14.79 6.99 -12.04
C ASP A 101 -15.58 7.02 -13.36
N ARG A 102 -16.79 6.44 -13.35
CA ARG A 102 -17.69 6.42 -14.51
C ARG A 102 -18.32 7.78 -14.81
N PHE A 103 -18.45 8.62 -13.79
CA PHE A 103 -19.23 9.85 -13.85
C PHE A 103 -18.40 11.12 -13.63
N ASP A 104 -17.28 11.01 -12.90
CA ASP A 104 -16.38 12.12 -12.61
C ASP A 104 -14.99 11.90 -13.23
N VAL A 105 -14.68 12.60 -14.33
CA VAL A 105 -13.41 12.47 -15.05
C VAL A 105 -12.18 12.87 -14.21
N ASN A 106 -12.38 13.58 -13.10
CA ASN A 106 -11.32 14.00 -12.20
C ASN A 106 -11.20 13.09 -10.96
N SER A 107 -11.98 11.99 -10.94
CA SER A 107 -12.00 11.01 -9.86
C SER A 107 -11.48 9.65 -10.32
N CYS A 108 -10.78 8.94 -9.43
CA CYS A 108 -10.34 7.58 -9.67
C CYS A 108 -10.33 6.73 -8.39
N TYR A 109 -10.14 5.43 -8.53
CA TYR A 109 -9.83 4.52 -7.43
C TYR A 109 -8.40 4.00 -7.55
N VAL A 110 -7.60 4.17 -6.51
CA VAL A 110 -6.16 3.85 -6.51
C VAL A 110 -5.92 2.34 -6.54
N HIS A 111 -5.09 1.89 -7.48
CA HIS A 111 -4.44 0.59 -7.47
C HIS A 111 -3.03 0.71 -6.89
N THR A 112 -2.21 1.57 -7.48
CA THR A 112 -0.81 1.77 -7.10
C THR A 112 -0.50 3.26 -7.04
N VAL A 113 0.25 3.67 -6.02
CA VAL A 113 0.88 5.00 -5.94
C VAL A 113 2.38 4.84 -6.14
N VAL A 114 2.96 5.75 -6.93
CA VAL A 114 4.41 5.94 -7.05
C VAL A 114 4.74 7.34 -6.56
N PHE A 115 5.61 7.42 -5.56
CA PHE A 115 6.06 8.67 -4.96
C PHE A 115 7.34 9.18 -5.63
N ALA A 116 7.67 10.45 -5.39
CA ALA A 116 8.86 11.13 -5.92
C ALA A 116 10.18 10.39 -5.66
N ASP A 117 10.30 9.72 -4.50
CA ASP A 117 11.49 8.96 -4.11
C ASP A 117 11.55 7.55 -4.73
N GLY A 118 10.61 7.22 -5.61
CA GLY A 118 10.46 5.92 -6.25
C GLY A 118 9.77 4.86 -5.38
N THR A 119 9.39 5.18 -4.13
CA THR A 119 8.57 4.31 -3.30
C THR A 119 7.26 3.99 -4.02
N THR A 120 6.90 2.71 -4.03
CA THR A 120 5.65 2.24 -4.61
C THR A 120 4.77 1.62 -3.53
N ALA A 121 3.47 1.85 -3.68
CA ALA A 121 2.48 1.44 -2.72
C ALA A 121 1.26 0.88 -3.47
N ASP A 122 1.20 -0.44 -3.60
CA ASP A 122 0.01 -1.14 -4.11
C ASP A 122 -1.04 -1.29 -2.99
N ARG A 123 -2.32 -1.17 -3.37
CA ARG A 123 -3.49 -1.17 -2.47
C ARG A 123 -3.63 -2.45 -1.63
N TYR A 124 -3.03 -3.56 -2.03
CA TYR A 124 -3.09 -4.85 -1.34
C TYR A 124 -1.73 -5.32 -0.82
N ALA A 125 -0.64 -4.82 -1.38
CA ALA A 125 0.71 -5.11 -0.92
C ALA A 125 1.07 -4.34 0.36
N GLN A 126 2.17 -4.79 0.97
CA GLN A 126 2.93 -3.96 1.89
C GLN A 126 3.71 -2.91 1.10
N LEU A 127 3.98 -1.75 1.72
CA LEU A 127 4.83 -0.73 1.10
C LEU A 127 6.18 -1.31 0.64
N SER A 128 6.55 -1.00 -0.60
CA SER A 128 7.86 -1.36 -1.18
C SER A 128 8.66 -0.11 -1.50
N LYS A 129 9.84 -0.01 -0.91
CA LYS A 129 10.84 1.02 -1.26
C LYS A 129 11.80 0.44 -2.29
N PRO A 130 12.25 1.21 -3.29
CA PRO A 130 13.38 0.82 -4.14
C PRO A 130 14.55 0.42 -3.25
N ALA A 131 15.20 -0.69 -3.58
CA ALA A 131 16.50 -0.99 -2.97
C ALA A 131 17.42 0.20 -3.29
N ALA A 132 17.96 0.85 -2.26
CA ALA A 132 19.00 1.84 -2.46
C ALA A 132 20.07 1.20 -3.35
N THR A 133 20.33 1.79 -4.52
CA THR A 133 21.32 1.27 -5.47
C THR A 133 22.60 0.97 -4.69
N ALA A 134 22.90 -0.32 -4.51
CA ALA A 134 24.10 -0.72 -3.84
C ALA A 134 25.26 -0.12 -4.63
N ALA A 135 26.02 0.79 -4.01
CA ALA A 135 27.25 1.29 -4.56
C ALA A 135 28.10 0.10 -5.04
N PRO A 136 28.78 0.18 -6.19
CA PRO A 136 29.49 -0.96 -6.74
C PRO A 136 30.52 -1.46 -5.71
N THR A 137 30.29 -2.67 -5.20
CA THR A 137 31.21 -3.35 -4.28
C THR A 137 32.56 -3.49 -4.97
N ALA A 138 33.55 -2.73 -4.51
CA ALA A 138 34.92 -2.86 -4.96
C ALA A 138 35.39 -4.33 -4.82
N PRO A 139 36.18 -4.86 -5.77
CA PRO A 139 36.58 -6.26 -5.74
C PRO A 139 37.45 -6.52 -4.50
N ARG A 140 36.99 -7.44 -3.65
CA ARG A 140 37.76 -7.94 -2.51
C ARG A 140 38.98 -8.69 -3.02
N THR A 141 40.14 -8.03 -3.03
CA THR A 141 41.43 -8.65 -3.32
C THR A 141 41.63 -9.90 -2.47
N ALA A 142 41.77 -11.04 -3.13
CA ALA A 142 42.02 -12.32 -2.50
C ALA A 142 43.35 -12.28 -1.72
N ARG A 143 43.28 -12.52 -0.41
CA ARG A 143 44.46 -12.70 0.43
C ARG A 143 45.02 -14.11 0.18
N THR A 144 46.12 -14.20 -0.54
CA THR A 144 46.92 -15.41 -0.76
C THR A 144 47.28 -16.06 0.58
N GLN A 145 46.89 -17.31 0.81
CA GLN A 145 47.42 -18.11 1.90
C GLN A 145 48.78 -18.67 1.48
N ALA A 146 49.86 -18.11 2.05
CA ALA A 146 51.19 -18.67 1.95
C ALA A 146 51.37 -19.74 3.03
N ALA A 147 51.80 -20.92 2.61
CA ALA A 147 52.13 -22.06 3.43
C ALA A 147 53.31 -21.77 4.38
N SER A 148 53.21 -22.23 5.62
CA SER A 148 54.34 -22.32 6.55
C SER A 148 54.45 -23.74 7.08
N ARG A 149 55.36 -24.51 6.46
CA ARG A 149 56.02 -25.67 7.04
C ARG A 149 56.98 -25.17 8.12
N THR A 150 56.92 -25.67 9.36
CA THR A 150 58.15 -25.95 10.13
C THR A 150 57.93 -27.04 11.21
N SER A 151 58.75 -28.08 11.07
CA SER A 151 59.18 -29.14 11.99
C SER A 151 58.93 -29.02 13.50
N ARG A 152 58.53 -30.13 14.13
CA ARG A 152 59.10 -30.54 15.44
C ARG A 152 59.18 -32.07 15.58
N ALA A 153 60.41 -32.56 15.54
CA ALA A 153 60.80 -33.89 15.97
C ALA A 153 60.89 -33.95 17.51
N THR A 154 60.58 -35.10 18.11
CA THR A 154 61.37 -35.75 19.18
C THR A 154 60.75 -37.11 19.50
N GLY A 155 61.37 -38.19 19.00
CA GLY A 155 61.18 -39.54 19.52
C GLY A 155 62.10 -39.78 20.72
N ARG A 156 61.62 -40.50 21.73
CA ARG A 156 62.39 -40.97 22.89
C ARG A 156 62.16 -42.48 23.05
N PRO A 157 63.21 -43.32 23.15
CA PRO A 157 63.06 -44.74 23.43
C PRO A 157 63.38 -45.07 24.91
N SER A 158 62.72 -46.11 25.45
CA SER A 158 63.12 -46.87 26.66
C SER A 158 62.22 -48.12 26.73
N LYS A 159 62.66 -49.31 26.27
CA LYS A 159 63.33 -50.42 26.97
C LYS A 159 62.60 -51.03 28.19
N SER A 160 62.17 -52.29 27.99
CA SER A 160 62.35 -53.48 28.86
C SER A 160 61.59 -53.61 30.19
N SER A 161 60.62 -54.54 30.22
CA SER A 161 60.69 -55.82 30.96
C SER A 161 59.73 -56.83 30.34
#